data_AF-A0ABD1I4C5-F1
#
_entry.id   AF-A0ABD1I4C5-F1
#
_cell.length_a   1.000
_cell.length_b   1.000
_cell.length_c   1.000
_cell.angle_alpha   90.00
_cell.angle_beta   90.00
_cell.angle_gamma   90.00
#
_symmetry.space_group_name_H-M   'P 1'
#
loop_
_entity.id
_entity.type
_entity.pdbx_description
1 polymer ?
#
loop_
_entity_poly.entity_id
_entity_poly.type
_entity_poly.pdbx_seq_one_letter_code
_entity_poly.pdbx_strand_id
1 'polypeptide(L)'
;MSHGEGKDKFLSEKENPQAMRKKKKLGEDEFAQAIAKNVVAQVCESLGFQSFQQSALDNLADVTMRFIREIGKTASSYANLANRTQCNVFDVIQGLEHLGSIQGFSGASDVRHCLTRSSVVKDIIRYISQADEIPFVYQISTFPVVKERVLDLRSSQPEETPCDEHIPSWLPKFPDPATYAE
;
A
#
# COMPACT_ATOMS: atom_id res chain seq x y z
N MET A 1 -2.67 66.08 -37.90
CA MET A 1 -4.12 65.91 -37.62
C MET A 1 -4.55 64.58 -38.22
N SER A 2 -4.76 63.55 -37.40
CA SER A 2 -5.91 62.63 -37.49
C SER A 2 -5.79 61.57 -36.41
N HIS A 3 -6.87 61.42 -35.65
CA HIS A 3 -7.08 60.44 -34.59
C HIS A 3 -7.19 59.01 -35.16
N GLY A 4 -6.77 58.03 -34.36
CA GLY A 4 -7.16 56.63 -34.52
C GLY A 4 -7.04 55.93 -33.17
N GLU A 5 -8.12 55.91 -32.40
CA GLU A 5 -8.24 55.17 -31.14
C GLU A 5 -8.24 53.65 -31.39
N GLY A 6 -7.40 52.93 -30.66
CA GLY A 6 -7.51 51.48 -30.47
C GLY A 6 -7.57 51.20 -28.96
N LYS A 7 -8.76 50.86 -28.46
CA LYS A 7 -9.02 50.52 -27.06
C LYS A 7 -8.71 49.04 -26.84
N ASP A 8 -7.55 48.73 -26.30
CA ASP A 8 -7.29 47.39 -25.76
C ASP A 8 -7.48 47.39 -24.25
N LYS A 9 -8.59 46.76 -23.87
CA LYS A 9 -9.06 46.58 -22.51
C LYS A 9 -8.07 45.70 -21.76
N PHE A 10 -7.38 46.28 -20.78
CA PHE A 10 -6.70 45.56 -19.71
C PHE A 10 -7.76 44.85 -18.85
N LEU A 11 -8.14 43.65 -19.26
CA LEU A 11 -8.95 42.74 -18.45
C LEU A 11 -8.00 41.95 -17.55
N SER A 12 -8.01 42.36 -16.29
CA SER A 12 -7.54 41.60 -15.13
C SER A 12 -8.08 40.17 -15.18
N GLU A 13 -7.21 39.22 -15.49
CA GLU A 13 -7.44 37.83 -15.14
C GLU A 13 -7.20 37.68 -13.64
N LYS A 14 -8.32 37.49 -12.95
CA LYS A 14 -8.40 37.21 -11.52
C LYS A 14 -7.51 36.00 -11.20
N GLU A 15 -6.53 36.23 -10.34
CA GLU A 15 -5.94 35.16 -9.53
C GLU A 15 -7.09 34.38 -8.87
N ASN A 16 -7.21 33.10 -9.21
CA ASN A 16 -8.15 32.19 -8.59
C ASN A 16 -7.54 31.69 -7.27
N PRO A 17 -8.02 32.11 -6.09
CA PRO A 17 -7.45 31.68 -4.80
C PRO A 17 -7.93 30.27 -4.40
N GLN A 18 -8.57 29.53 -5.30
CA GLN A 18 -9.12 28.19 -5.01
C GLN A 18 -8.15 27.04 -5.30
N ALA A 19 -6.84 27.31 -5.37
CA ALA A 19 -5.84 26.31 -4.96
C ALA A 19 -5.87 26.16 -3.42
N MET A 20 -7.08 25.97 -2.87
CA MET A 20 -7.32 25.41 -1.56
C MET A 20 -6.69 24.03 -1.61
N ARG A 21 -5.44 24.02 -1.13
CA ARG A 21 -4.66 22.87 -0.68
C ARG A 21 -5.62 21.95 0.06
N LYS A 22 -6.30 21.07 -0.69
CA LYS A 22 -7.01 19.93 -0.12
C LYS A 22 -5.91 19.25 0.65
N LYS A 23 -5.93 19.38 1.99
CA LYS A 23 -5.17 18.53 2.88
C LYS A 23 -5.71 17.14 2.58
N LYS A 24 -5.15 16.52 1.55
CA LYS A 24 -5.31 15.12 1.25
C LYS A 24 -4.94 14.48 2.57
N LYS A 25 -5.88 13.76 3.20
CA LYS A 25 -5.50 12.82 4.26
C LYS A 25 -4.30 12.08 3.65
N LEU A 26 -3.10 12.26 4.21
CA LEU A 26 -1.97 11.42 3.87
C LEU A 26 -2.38 10.04 4.36
N GLY A 27 -3.09 9.32 3.49
CA GLY A 27 -3.71 8.05 3.79
C GLY A 27 -2.61 7.01 3.89
N GLU A 28 -2.82 6.03 4.75
CA GLU A 28 -1.96 4.85 4.89
C GLU A 28 -1.59 4.24 3.52
N ASP A 29 -2.49 4.36 2.54
CA ASP A 29 -2.32 3.92 1.16
C ASP A 29 -1.24 4.66 0.37
N GLU A 30 -0.90 5.91 0.69
CA GLU A 30 0.11 6.67 -0.05
C GLU A 30 1.51 6.07 0.11
N PHE A 31 1.82 5.52 1.28
CA PHE A 31 3.10 4.85 1.53
C PHE A 31 3.20 3.53 0.76
N ALA A 32 2.18 2.68 0.84
CA ALA A 32 2.11 1.43 0.09
C ALA A 32 2.17 1.69 -1.43
N GLN A 33 1.47 2.72 -1.89
CA GLN A 33 1.48 3.14 -3.29
C GLN A 33 2.87 3.63 -3.72
N ALA A 34 3.57 4.40 -2.88
CA ALA A 34 4.94 4.84 -3.17
C ALA A 34 5.91 3.65 -3.27
N ILE A 35 5.80 2.67 -2.38
CA ILE A 35 6.60 1.43 -2.46
C ILE A 35 6.29 0.69 -3.75
N ALA A 36 5.01 0.50 -4.09
CA ALA A 36 4.62 -0.19 -5.32
C ALA A 36 5.18 0.51 -6.57
N LYS A 37 5.13 1.85 -6.62
CA LYS A 37 5.73 2.64 -7.71
C LYS A 37 7.24 2.42 -7.81
N ASN A 38 7.95 2.42 -6.68
CA ASN A 38 9.39 2.15 -6.67
C ASN A 38 9.71 0.74 -7.20
N VAL A 39 8.99 -0.28 -6.74
CA VAL A 39 9.18 -1.67 -7.20
C VAL A 39 8.94 -1.78 -8.71
N VAL A 40 7.86 -1.19 -9.22
CA VAL A 40 7.56 -1.21 -10.66
C VAL A 40 8.65 -0.48 -11.44
N ALA A 41 9.12 0.67 -10.96
CA ALA A 41 10.20 1.42 -11.62
C ALA A 41 11.50 0.61 -11.66
N GLN A 42 11.86 -0.07 -10.57
CA GLN A 42 13.02 -0.95 -10.50
C GLN A 42 12.93 -2.12 -11.48
N VAL A 43 11.74 -2.74 -11.61
CA VAL A 43 11.51 -3.78 -12.62
C VAL A 43 11.65 -3.21 -14.03
N CYS A 44 11.10 -2.03 -14.32
CA CYS A 44 11.28 -1.38 -15.61
C CYS A 44 12.77 -1.10 -15.92
N GLU A 45 13.51 -0.59 -14.95
CA GLU A 45 14.96 -0.35 -15.10
C GLU A 45 15.72 -1.64 -15.40
N SER A 46 15.42 -2.74 -14.70
CA SER A 46 16.05 -4.05 -14.95
C SER A 46 15.79 -4.61 -16.35
N LEU A 47 14.67 -4.22 -16.97
CA LEU A 47 14.32 -4.59 -18.34
C LEU A 47 14.95 -3.63 -19.39
N GLY A 48 15.73 -2.63 -18.95
CA GLY A 48 16.43 -1.68 -19.81
C GLY A 48 15.66 -0.40 -20.16
N PHE A 49 14.52 -0.14 -19.51
CA PHE A 49 13.79 1.12 -19.71
C PHE A 49 14.50 2.28 -19.02
N GLN A 50 14.78 3.35 -19.78
CA GLN A 50 15.48 4.55 -19.26
C GLN A 50 14.52 5.66 -18.80
N SER A 51 13.24 5.58 -19.18
CA SER A 51 12.24 6.57 -18.81
C SER A 51 10.84 5.96 -18.85
N PHE A 52 9.90 6.61 -18.18
CA PHE A 52 8.50 6.22 -18.12
C PHE A 52 7.59 7.44 -18.04
N GLN A 53 6.37 7.29 -18.55
CA GLN A 53 5.31 8.26 -18.31
C GLN A 53 4.77 8.08 -16.88
N GLN A 54 4.66 9.16 -16.11
CA GLN A 54 4.24 9.09 -14.70
C GLN A 54 2.86 8.40 -14.52
N SER A 55 1.91 8.68 -15.41
CA SER A 55 0.59 8.04 -15.37
C SER A 55 0.64 6.53 -15.64
N ALA A 56 1.56 6.06 -16.50
CA ALA A 56 1.75 4.64 -16.76
C ALA A 56 2.34 3.93 -15.54
N LEU A 57 3.37 4.52 -14.91
CA LEU A 57 3.96 3.99 -13.69
C LEU A 57 2.92 3.90 -12.57
N ASP A 58 2.12 4.95 -12.39
CA ASP A 58 1.06 5.01 -11.38
C ASP A 58 0.00 3.92 -11.59
N ASN A 59 -0.39 3.69 -12.85
CA ASN A 59 -1.35 2.64 -13.19
C ASN A 59 -0.77 1.23 -12.99
N LEU A 60 0.48 0.98 -13.40
CA LEU A 60 1.13 -0.30 -13.19
C LEU A 60 1.32 -0.62 -11.70
N ALA A 61 1.62 0.38 -10.87
CA ALA A 61 1.67 0.24 -9.42
C ALA A 61 0.29 -0.12 -8.84
N ASP A 62 -0.79 0.54 -9.28
CA ASP A 62 -2.15 0.20 -8.87
C ASP A 62 -2.53 -1.24 -9.27
N VAL A 63 -2.28 -1.62 -10.53
CA VAL A 63 -2.51 -2.99 -11.02
C VAL A 63 -1.74 -4.02 -10.20
N THR A 64 -0.47 -3.73 -9.87
CA THR A 64 0.37 -4.61 -9.04
C THR A 64 -0.22 -4.81 -7.65
N MET A 65 -0.63 -3.74 -6.97
CA MET A 65 -1.26 -3.84 -5.66
C MET A 65 -2.59 -4.60 -5.71
N ARG A 66 -3.41 -4.36 -6.75
CA ARG A 66 -4.66 -5.09 -6.95
C ARG A 66 -4.39 -6.57 -7.17
N PHE A 67 -3.41 -6.93 -7.98
CA PHE A 67 -3.04 -8.30 -8.27
C PHE A 67 -2.63 -9.06 -6.99
N ILE A 68 -1.74 -8.49 -6.17
CA ILE A 68 -1.33 -9.07 -4.87
C ILE A 68 -2.54 -9.29 -3.96
N ARG A 69 -3.43 -8.29 -3.88
CA ARG A 69 -4.65 -8.37 -3.06
C ARG A 69 -5.60 -9.47 -3.56
N GLU A 70 -5.80 -9.60 -4.86
CA GLU A 70 -6.67 -10.64 -5.42
C GLU A 70 -6.08 -12.05 -5.25
N ILE A 71 -4.75 -12.23 -5.29
CA ILE A 71 -4.10 -13.49 -4.90
C ILE A 71 -4.44 -13.80 -3.44
N GLY A 72 -4.25 -12.84 -2.53
CA GLY A 72 -4.50 -13.04 -1.10
C GLY A 72 -5.95 -13.38 -0.79
N LYS A 73 -6.91 -12.69 -1.42
CA LYS A 73 -8.35 -12.98 -1.29
C LYS A 73 -8.69 -14.38 -1.78
N THR A 74 -8.18 -14.74 -2.96
CA THR A 74 -8.45 -16.05 -3.57
C THR A 74 -7.85 -17.17 -2.72
N ALA A 75 -6.60 -17.01 -2.25
CA ALA A 75 -5.95 -17.95 -1.34
C ALA A 75 -6.73 -18.11 -0.03
N SER A 76 -7.20 -17.00 0.57
CA SER A 76 -8.03 -17.06 1.78
C SER A 76 -9.36 -17.78 1.53
N SER A 77 -10.00 -17.56 0.39
CA SER A 77 -11.20 -18.29 -0.01
C SER A 77 -10.95 -19.80 -0.08
N TYR A 78 -9.82 -20.23 -0.67
CA TYR A 78 -9.45 -21.65 -0.72
C TYR A 78 -9.14 -22.24 0.66
N ALA A 79 -8.46 -21.50 1.53
CA ALA A 79 -8.25 -21.93 2.92
C ALA A 79 -9.60 -22.12 3.65
N ASN A 80 -10.54 -21.17 3.49
CA ASN A 80 -11.87 -21.24 4.07
C ASN A 80 -12.68 -22.42 3.55
N LEU A 81 -12.62 -22.71 2.23
CA LEU A 81 -13.26 -23.90 1.64
C LEU A 81 -12.71 -25.20 2.23
N ALA A 82 -11.45 -25.20 2.66
CA ALA A 82 -10.82 -26.32 3.37
C ALA A 82 -11.07 -26.28 4.89
N ASN A 83 -11.99 -25.44 5.38
CA ASN A 83 -12.30 -25.21 6.80
C ASN A 83 -11.07 -24.79 7.63
N ARG A 84 -10.12 -24.06 7.03
CA ARG A 84 -8.95 -23.49 7.70
C ARG A 84 -9.03 -21.96 7.70
N THR A 85 -8.55 -21.34 8.77
CA THR A 85 -8.41 -19.88 8.86
C THR A 85 -7.07 -19.37 8.34
N GLN A 86 -6.04 -20.24 8.33
CA GLN A 86 -4.69 -19.91 7.88
C GLN A 86 -4.45 -20.43 6.47
N CYS A 87 -3.97 -19.55 5.60
CA CYS A 87 -3.50 -19.92 4.26
C CYS A 87 -2.17 -20.66 4.34
N ASN A 88 -2.00 -21.64 3.46
CA ASN A 88 -0.71 -22.28 3.21
C ASN A 88 -0.26 -22.03 1.75
N VAL A 89 0.92 -22.56 1.40
CA VAL A 89 1.48 -22.39 0.05
C VAL A 89 0.57 -22.95 -1.06
N PHE A 90 -0.18 -24.03 -0.80
CA PHE A 90 -1.06 -24.64 -1.79
C PHE A 90 -2.28 -23.78 -2.09
N ASP A 91 -2.80 -23.06 -1.10
CA ASP A 91 -3.89 -22.09 -1.32
C ASP A 91 -3.44 -20.93 -2.20
N VAL A 92 -2.18 -20.47 -2.01
CA VAL A 92 -1.57 -19.42 -2.84
C VAL A 92 -1.35 -19.92 -4.27
N ILE A 93 -0.84 -21.14 -4.45
CA ILE A 93 -0.68 -21.75 -5.79
C ILE A 93 -2.02 -21.85 -6.50
N GLN A 94 -3.07 -22.33 -5.82
CA GLN A 94 -4.42 -22.35 -6.40
C GLN A 94 -4.93 -20.95 -6.74
N GLY A 95 -4.67 -19.95 -5.89
CA GLY A 95 -5.00 -18.56 -6.18
C GLY A 95 -4.32 -18.03 -7.45
N LEU A 96 -3.05 -18.37 -7.64
CA LEU A 96 -2.28 -18.01 -8.85
C LEU A 96 -2.85 -18.68 -10.10
N GLU A 97 -3.18 -19.98 -10.04
CA GLU A 97 -3.82 -20.69 -11.15
C GLU A 97 -5.20 -20.12 -11.48
N HIS A 98 -5.99 -19.80 -10.45
CA HIS A 98 -7.31 -19.21 -10.62
C HIS A 98 -7.23 -17.88 -11.38
N LEU A 99 -6.30 -16.99 -11.00
CA LEU A 99 -6.11 -15.72 -11.71
C LEU A 99 -5.51 -15.91 -13.11
N GLY A 100 -4.60 -16.87 -13.28
CA GLY A 100 -4.02 -17.21 -14.58
C GLY A 100 -4.98 -17.92 -15.54
N SER A 101 -6.08 -18.50 -15.04
CA SER A 101 -7.04 -19.26 -15.84
C SER A 101 -7.71 -18.44 -16.93
N ILE A 102 -7.90 -17.13 -16.70
CA ILE A 102 -8.49 -16.20 -17.67
C ILE A 102 -7.61 -16.06 -18.91
N GLN A 103 -6.28 -16.04 -18.73
CA GLN A 103 -5.31 -15.93 -19.81
C GLN A 103 -4.93 -17.30 -20.40
N GLY A 104 -5.17 -18.37 -19.63
CA GLY A 104 -4.79 -19.73 -19.96
C GLY A 104 -3.32 -20.01 -19.64
N PHE A 105 -3.04 -21.21 -19.17
CA PHE A 105 -1.67 -21.68 -18.92
C PHE A 105 -1.50 -23.14 -19.35
N SER A 106 -0.26 -23.56 -19.57
CA SER A 106 0.05 -24.92 -20.01
C SER A 106 -0.39 -25.95 -18.97
N GLY A 107 -1.28 -26.86 -19.35
CA GLY A 107 -1.81 -27.87 -18.43
C GLY A 107 -3.04 -27.41 -17.62
N ALA A 108 -3.62 -26.24 -17.91
CA ALA A 108 -4.85 -25.77 -17.26
C ALA A 108 -6.07 -26.69 -17.45
N SER A 109 -6.04 -27.57 -18.47
CA SER A 109 -7.08 -28.58 -18.69
C SER A 109 -7.03 -29.75 -17.69
N ASP A 110 -5.87 -30.00 -17.05
CA ASP A 110 -5.72 -31.05 -16.06
C ASP A 110 -6.06 -30.52 -14.66
N VAL A 111 -7.32 -30.67 -14.28
CA VAL A 111 -7.82 -30.20 -12.97
C VAL A 111 -7.30 -31.06 -11.80
N ARG A 112 -6.75 -32.25 -12.06
CA ARG A 112 -6.29 -33.18 -11.01
C ARG A 112 -4.77 -33.28 -10.89
N HIS A 113 -4.06 -32.27 -11.37
CA HIS A 113 -2.61 -32.23 -11.29
C HIS A 113 -2.14 -31.90 -9.86
N CYS A 114 -0.88 -32.26 -9.56
CA CYS A 114 -0.25 -31.86 -8.31
C CYS A 114 0.13 -30.37 -8.38
N LEU A 115 -0.33 -29.56 -7.44
CA LEU A 115 -0.10 -28.10 -7.42
C LEU A 115 1.39 -27.71 -7.46
N THR A 116 2.29 -28.51 -6.88
CA THR A 116 3.75 -28.25 -6.97
C THR A 116 4.31 -28.43 -8.39
N ARG A 117 3.58 -29.12 -9.27
CA ARG A 117 3.90 -29.30 -10.69
C ARG A 117 3.11 -28.37 -11.61
N SER A 118 2.34 -27.44 -11.04
CA SER A 118 1.68 -26.35 -11.77
C SER A 118 2.64 -25.67 -12.73
N SER A 119 2.18 -25.32 -13.94
CA SER A 119 3.01 -24.57 -14.87
C SER A 119 3.30 -23.16 -14.36
N VAL A 120 2.36 -22.54 -13.63
CA VAL A 120 2.54 -21.19 -13.07
C VAL A 120 3.72 -21.19 -12.10
N VAL A 121 3.82 -22.21 -11.25
CA VAL A 121 4.95 -22.39 -10.34
C VAL A 121 6.27 -22.63 -11.10
N LYS A 122 6.24 -23.47 -12.15
CA LYS A 122 7.43 -23.70 -13.00
C LYS A 122 7.90 -22.43 -13.69
N ASP A 123 6.97 -21.59 -14.14
CA ASP A 123 7.28 -20.32 -14.80
C ASP A 123 7.92 -19.34 -13.83
N ILE A 124 7.45 -19.28 -12.58
CA ILE A 124 8.08 -18.49 -11.50
C ILE A 124 9.50 -18.99 -11.22
N ILE A 125 9.70 -20.31 -11.06
CA ILE A 125 11.02 -20.90 -10.82
C ILE A 125 11.97 -20.57 -11.98
N ARG A 126 11.49 -20.69 -13.22
CA ARG A 126 12.27 -20.36 -14.41
C ARG A 126 12.63 -18.87 -14.45
N TYR A 127 11.70 -17.98 -14.12
CA TYR A 127 11.96 -16.54 -14.05
C TYR A 127 13.05 -16.23 -13.02
N ILE A 128 12.93 -16.75 -11.79
CA ILE A 128 13.93 -16.55 -10.72
C ILE A 128 15.31 -17.11 -11.13
N SER A 129 15.35 -18.18 -11.93
CA SER A 129 16.60 -18.76 -12.41
C SER A 129 17.29 -17.92 -13.50
N GLN A 130 16.58 -16.97 -14.12
CA GLN A 130 17.06 -16.18 -15.26
C GLN A 130 17.19 -14.69 -14.94
N ALA A 131 16.36 -14.17 -14.04
CA ALA A 131 16.33 -12.77 -13.68
C ALA A 131 17.42 -12.47 -12.64
N ASP A 132 18.14 -11.35 -12.86
CA ASP A 132 19.01 -10.79 -11.84
C ASP A 132 18.17 -10.28 -10.65
N GLU A 133 18.63 -10.52 -9.43
CA GLU A 133 17.94 -10.04 -8.24
C GLU A 133 18.00 -8.52 -8.16
N ILE A 134 16.83 -7.88 -7.99
CA ILE A 134 16.71 -6.43 -7.88
C ILE A 134 16.46 -6.08 -6.40
N PRO A 135 17.49 -5.66 -5.64
CA PRO A 135 17.31 -5.32 -4.24
C PRO A 135 16.48 -4.04 -4.09
N PHE A 136 15.74 -3.92 -2.98
CA PHE A 136 15.10 -2.65 -2.64
C PHE A 136 16.16 -1.56 -2.42
N VAL A 137 15.96 -0.38 -3.02
CA VAL A 137 16.87 0.77 -2.86
C VAL A 137 17.02 1.17 -1.39
N TYR A 138 15.96 1.01 -0.60
CA TYR A 138 15.93 1.35 0.82
C TYR A 138 15.30 0.21 1.63
N GLN A 139 15.81 -0.02 2.84
CA GLN A 139 15.16 -0.92 3.78
C GLN A 139 13.79 -0.36 4.17
N ILE A 140 12.74 -1.16 3.96
CA ILE A 140 11.38 -0.80 4.37
C ILE A 140 11.29 -0.94 5.89
N SER A 141 10.92 0.14 6.58
CA SER A 141 10.74 0.12 8.03
C SER A 141 9.61 -0.83 8.43
N THR A 142 9.83 -1.68 9.44
CA THR A 142 8.81 -2.57 9.98
C THR A 142 7.72 -1.74 10.69
N PHE A 143 6.45 -2.03 10.37
CA PHE A 143 5.32 -1.42 11.04
C PHE A 143 4.98 -2.16 12.35
N PRO A 144 4.59 -1.47 13.43
CA PRO A 144 4.48 -0.02 13.56
C PRO A 144 5.85 0.66 13.65
N VAL A 145 6.02 1.76 12.90
CA VAL A 145 7.24 2.57 12.99
C VAL A 145 7.30 3.17 14.38
N VAL A 146 8.20 2.66 15.22
CA VAL A 146 8.43 3.20 16.57
C VAL A 146 9.05 4.58 16.40
N LYS A 147 8.21 5.62 16.44
CA LYS A 147 8.69 6.97 16.67
C LYS A 147 9.14 7.03 18.12
N GLU A 148 10.33 7.56 18.35
CA GLU A 148 10.82 7.85 19.69
C GLU A 148 9.74 8.67 20.40
N ARG A 149 9.10 8.05 21.40
CA ARG A 149 8.10 8.75 22.20
C ARG A 149 8.89 9.71 23.05
N VAL A 150 8.79 11.01 22.77
CA VAL A 150 9.12 12.03 23.75
C VAL A 150 8.11 11.82 24.87
N LEU A 151 8.53 11.08 25.90
CA LEU A 151 7.75 10.97 27.12
C LEU A 151 7.69 12.39 27.68
N ASP A 152 6.50 13.00 27.66
CA ASP A 152 6.27 14.13 28.52
C ASP A 152 6.53 13.65 29.95
N LEU A 153 7.59 14.19 30.56
CA LEU A 153 8.03 13.91 31.94
C LEU A 153 6.93 14.13 32.99
N ARG A 154 5.75 14.60 32.60
CA ARG A 154 4.57 14.77 33.47
C ARG A 154 3.85 13.45 33.75
N SER A 155 4.09 12.40 32.97
CA SER A 155 3.52 11.07 33.18
C SER A 155 4.23 10.25 34.28
N SER A 156 5.38 10.71 34.76
CA SER A 156 6.14 10.11 35.86
C SER A 156 5.85 10.79 37.20
N GLN A 157 4.59 11.13 37.49
CA GLN A 157 4.21 11.49 38.85
C GLN A 157 4.08 10.21 39.69
N PRO A 158 4.49 10.22 40.97
CA PRO A 158 4.34 9.08 41.87
C PRO A 158 2.87 8.67 41.98
N GLU A 159 2.63 7.41 42.33
CA GLU A 159 1.31 6.78 42.44
C GLU A 159 0.32 7.60 43.30
N GLU A 160 -0.35 8.59 42.71
CA GLU A 160 -1.56 9.14 43.32
C GLU A 160 -2.65 8.09 43.23
N THR A 161 -3.19 7.70 44.39
CA THR A 161 -4.29 6.75 44.57
C THR A 161 -5.47 7.06 43.64
N PRO A 162 -6.10 6.04 43.01
CA PRO A 162 -7.26 6.27 42.15
C PRO A 162 -8.36 7.01 42.92
N CYS A 163 -8.94 8.02 42.28
CA CYS A 163 -9.84 8.99 42.92
C CYS A 163 -11.19 8.38 43.33
N ASP A 164 -11.56 7.20 42.81
CA ASP A 164 -12.86 6.57 43.02
C ASP A 164 -12.74 5.10 43.45
N GLU A 165 -13.50 4.73 44.49
CA GLU A 165 -13.54 3.41 45.13
C GLU A 165 -13.99 2.28 44.18
N HIS A 166 -14.59 2.62 43.03
CA HIS A 166 -15.10 1.68 42.03
C HIS A 166 -14.12 1.41 40.87
N ILE A 167 -13.01 2.13 40.77
CA ILE A 167 -12.03 1.95 39.68
C ILE A 167 -10.94 0.99 40.16
N PRO A 168 -10.76 -0.17 39.52
CA PRO A 168 -9.72 -1.11 39.91
C PRO A 168 -8.32 -0.52 39.73
N SER A 169 -7.42 -0.79 40.67
CA SER A 169 -6.02 -0.30 40.67
C SER A 169 -5.17 -0.81 39.50
N TRP A 170 -5.63 -1.85 38.78
CA TRP A 170 -4.96 -2.36 37.58
C TRP A 170 -5.30 -1.58 36.30
N LEU A 171 -6.30 -0.71 36.34
CA LEU A 171 -6.69 0.09 35.18
C LEU A 171 -5.74 1.30 35.02
N PRO A 172 -5.27 1.62 33.80
CA PRO A 172 -4.51 2.86 33.57
C PRO A 172 -5.31 4.09 34.01
N LYS A 173 -4.62 5.11 34.53
CA LYS A 173 -5.25 6.39 34.90
C LYS A 173 -5.89 7.04 33.67
N PHE A 174 -7.01 7.73 33.89
CA PHE A 174 -7.58 8.61 32.88
C PHE A 174 -6.58 9.74 32.53
N PRO A 175 -6.60 10.26 31.29
CA PRO A 175 -5.82 11.43 30.93
C PRO A 175 -6.20 12.64 31.80
N ASP A 176 -5.33 13.65 31.87
CA ASP A 176 -5.55 14.87 32.68
C ASP A 176 -6.84 15.59 32.22
N PRO A 177 -7.76 16.01 33.11
CA PRO A 177 -8.89 16.87 32.75
C PRO A 177 -8.51 18.09 31.91
N ALA A 178 -7.34 18.68 32.14
CA ALA A 178 -6.83 19.79 31.33
C ALA A 178 -6.53 19.42 29.86
N THR A 179 -6.46 18.12 29.53
CA THR A 179 -6.34 17.64 28.14
C THR A 179 -7.67 17.50 27.39
N TYR A 180 -8.83 17.62 28.05
CA TYR A 180 -10.14 17.46 27.38
C TYR A 180 -11.26 18.41 27.85
N ALA A 181 -11.08 19.15 28.94
CA ALA A 181 -12.00 20.21 29.36
C ALA A 181 -11.57 21.55 28.75
N GLU A 182 -12.35 22.05 27.78
CA GLU A 182 -12.32 23.47 27.34
C GLU A 182 -13.10 24.37 28.30
#